data_AF-A0A0S7XM57-F1
#
_entry.id   AF-A0A0S7XM57-F1
#
_cell.length_a   1.000
_cell.length_b   1.000
_cell.length_c   1.000
_cell.angle_alpha   90.00
_cell.angle_beta   90.00
_cell.angle_gamma   90.00
#
_symmetry.space_group_name_H-M   'P 1'
#
loop_
_entity.id
_entity.type
_entity.pdbx_description
1 polymer ?
#
loop_
_entity_poly.entity_id
_entity_poly.type
_entity_poly.pdbx_seq_one_letter_code
_entity_poly.pdbx_strand_id
1 'polypeptide(L)'
;MVISKGLWRDISLLYCLDDILSAQNLKGAYILLSTLIATGRPPEDILKMEKEYGWPVVHREGWPDLVGMEAELYKYLEIFNAQSKAIKGLFINQFGFDRKRCGVRVPEDAEFNDLRIASDAEFGFSLYEPFGIAHLEALPFGGVSLISSCCGCKYFLQKIFKDAAIKPFYVVDFINAAKEMNYEELKELSRERRTKMERELFSSHAQSIFEILPLGEAKKEEYLENARQHNPALGWEYVVENYFLPNLST
;
A
#
# COMPACT_ATOMS: atom_id res chain seq x y z
N MET A 1 -7.70 11.29 -4.04
CA MET A 1 -6.42 11.19 -3.30
C MET A 1 -6.26 12.33 -2.31
N VAL A 2 -5.72 12.02 -1.13
CA VAL A 2 -5.57 12.96 -0.02
C VAL A 2 -4.19 12.80 0.60
N ILE A 3 -3.59 13.90 1.04
CA ILE A 3 -2.22 13.93 1.63
C ILE A 3 -2.11 12.97 2.81
N SER A 4 -3.19 12.76 3.57
CA SER A 4 -3.22 11.87 4.72
C SER A 4 -2.85 10.42 4.41
N LYS A 5 -3.05 9.94 3.16
CA LYS A 5 -2.66 8.57 2.75
C LYS A 5 -1.16 8.39 2.56
N GLY A 6 -0.38 9.48 2.47
CA GLY A 6 1.08 9.38 2.52
C GLY A 6 1.74 8.70 1.32
N LEU A 7 1.12 8.64 0.13
CA LEU A 7 1.57 7.83 -1.02
C LEU A 7 3.04 8.04 -1.48
N TRP A 8 3.66 9.18 -1.17
CA TRP A 8 5.10 9.37 -1.46
C TRP A 8 5.99 8.47 -0.60
N ARG A 9 5.51 8.02 0.55
CA ARG A 9 6.21 7.10 1.45
C ARG A 9 6.27 5.71 0.85
N ASP A 10 5.20 5.25 0.21
CA ASP A 10 5.15 3.99 -0.53
C ASP A 10 6.26 3.97 -1.58
N ILE A 11 6.30 4.99 -2.45
CA ILE A 11 7.34 5.12 -3.49
C ILE A 11 8.74 5.21 -2.85
N SER A 12 8.89 5.87 -1.70
CA SER A 12 10.18 5.97 -0.99
C SER A 12 10.67 4.61 -0.51
N LEU A 13 9.79 3.75 0.01
CA LEU A 13 10.14 2.38 0.37
C LEU A 13 10.53 1.56 -0.87
N LEU A 14 9.84 1.75 -2.00
CA LEU A 14 10.16 1.01 -3.24
C LEU A 14 11.59 1.25 -3.70
N TYR A 15 12.14 2.46 -3.54
CA TYR A 15 13.57 2.71 -3.82
C TYR A 15 14.49 1.83 -2.99
N CYS A 16 14.20 1.66 -1.70
CA CYS A 16 15.02 0.80 -0.83
C CYS A 16 14.84 -0.69 -1.17
N LEU A 17 13.61 -1.13 -1.44
CA LEU A 17 13.34 -2.52 -1.82
C LEU A 17 13.90 -2.86 -3.20
N ASP A 18 13.92 -1.93 -4.15
CA ASP A 18 14.45 -2.15 -5.50
C ASP A 18 15.91 -2.60 -5.48
N ASP A 19 16.74 -1.97 -4.65
CA ASP A 19 18.14 -2.36 -4.49
C ASP A 19 18.28 -3.76 -3.88
N ILE A 20 17.46 -4.09 -2.87
CA ILE A 20 17.47 -5.41 -2.21
C ILE A 20 17.04 -6.50 -3.19
N LEU A 21 15.92 -6.29 -3.89
CA LEU A 21 15.41 -7.25 -4.89
C LEU A 21 16.40 -7.41 -6.03
N SER A 22 17.01 -6.31 -6.50
CA SER A 22 18.04 -6.36 -7.54
C SER A 22 19.26 -7.17 -7.10
N ALA A 23 19.72 -7.00 -5.86
CA ALA A 23 20.85 -7.75 -5.31
C ALA A 23 20.56 -9.25 -5.18
N GLN A 24 19.30 -9.62 -4.96
CA GLN A 24 18.84 -11.02 -4.85
C GLN A 24 18.32 -11.60 -6.17
N ASN A 25 18.45 -10.87 -7.28
CA ASN A 25 17.94 -11.25 -8.59
C ASN A 25 16.41 -11.56 -8.60
N LEU A 26 15.67 -10.85 -7.75
CA LEU A 26 14.22 -10.89 -7.69
C LEU A 26 13.62 -9.74 -8.50
N LYS A 27 12.34 -9.87 -8.84
CA LYS A 27 11.54 -8.84 -9.51
C LYS A 27 10.29 -8.57 -8.68
N GLY A 28 9.80 -7.33 -8.76
CA GLY A 28 8.59 -6.91 -8.06
C GLY A 28 7.69 -6.06 -8.94
N ALA A 29 6.39 -6.11 -8.64
CA ALA A 29 5.39 -5.21 -9.21
C ALA A 29 4.70 -4.46 -8.07
N TYR A 30 4.51 -3.15 -8.23
CA TYR A 30 3.73 -2.33 -7.32
C TYR A 30 2.52 -1.79 -8.08
N ILE A 31 1.30 -2.07 -7.60
CA ILE A 31 0.08 -1.56 -8.22
C ILE A 31 -0.53 -0.52 -7.28
N LEU A 32 -0.59 0.72 -7.75
CA LEU A 32 -1.28 1.81 -7.06
C LEU A 32 -2.65 2.00 -7.69
N LEU A 33 -3.68 1.46 -7.04
CA LEU A 33 -5.06 1.65 -7.44
C LEU A 33 -5.66 2.83 -6.66
N SER A 34 -5.76 4.00 -7.30
CA SER A 34 -6.30 5.19 -6.63
C SER A 34 -6.84 6.21 -7.61
N THR A 35 -7.97 6.82 -7.29
CA THR A 35 -8.60 7.84 -8.15
C THR A 35 -9.00 9.09 -7.36
N LEU A 36 -8.97 10.25 -8.01
CA LEU A 36 -9.63 11.48 -7.55
C LEU A 36 -11.09 11.56 -7.97
N ILE A 37 -11.50 10.76 -8.96
CA ILE A 37 -12.86 10.72 -9.49
C ILE A 37 -13.61 9.56 -8.84
N ALA A 38 -14.54 9.87 -7.93
CA ALA A 38 -15.25 8.87 -7.13
C ALA A 38 -16.05 7.87 -7.98
N THR A 39 -16.62 8.31 -9.11
CA THR A 39 -17.35 7.45 -10.04
C THR A 39 -16.46 6.64 -10.97
N GLY A 40 -15.14 6.91 -10.96
CA GLY A 40 -14.22 6.46 -12.00
C GLY A 40 -14.41 7.19 -13.33
N ARG A 41 -13.55 6.85 -14.30
CA ARG A 41 -13.65 7.33 -15.68
C ARG A 41 -14.56 6.40 -16.50
N PRO A 42 -15.28 6.93 -17.50
CA PRO A 42 -16.12 6.09 -18.36
C PRO A 42 -15.32 4.99 -19.06
N PRO A 43 -15.88 3.76 -19.23
CA PRO A 43 -15.21 2.66 -19.93
C PRO A 43 -14.74 3.01 -21.35
N GLU A 44 -15.52 3.82 -22.07
CA GLU A 44 -15.18 4.29 -23.42
C GLU A 44 -13.92 5.16 -23.44
N ASP A 45 -13.72 5.99 -22.43
CA ASP A 45 -12.50 6.79 -22.28
C ASP A 45 -11.32 5.89 -21.95
N ILE A 46 -11.51 4.88 -21.10
CA ILE A 46 -10.46 3.90 -20.77
C ILE A 46 -9.97 3.16 -22.01
N LEU A 47 -10.89 2.64 -22.83
CA LEU A 47 -10.55 1.97 -24.08
C LEU A 47 -9.85 2.91 -25.07
N LYS A 48 -10.27 4.18 -25.11
CA LYS A 48 -9.62 5.20 -25.93
C LYS A 48 -8.19 5.48 -25.45
N MET A 49 -7.99 5.69 -24.16
CA MET A 49 -6.68 5.93 -23.55
C MET A 49 -5.72 4.74 -23.74
N GLU A 50 -6.23 3.52 -23.53
CA GLU A 50 -5.49 2.28 -23.75
C GLU A 50 -5.03 2.15 -25.21
N LYS A 51 -5.92 2.43 -26.16
CA LYS A 51 -5.63 2.36 -27.60
C LYS A 51 -4.70 3.48 -28.09
N GLU A 52 -4.92 4.72 -27.65
CA GLU A 52 -4.22 5.89 -28.19
C GLU A 52 -2.80 6.05 -27.67
N TYR A 53 -2.53 5.66 -26.42
CA TYR A 53 -1.21 5.84 -25.83
C TYR A 53 -0.80 4.77 -24.83
N GLY A 54 -1.62 3.75 -24.60
CA GLY A 54 -1.22 2.60 -23.82
C GLY A 54 -1.41 2.73 -22.31
N TRP A 55 -2.42 3.46 -21.87
CA TRP A 55 -2.92 3.39 -20.48
C TRP A 55 -3.18 1.92 -20.04
N PRO A 56 -2.89 1.52 -18.78
CA PRO A 56 -2.35 2.31 -17.65
C PRO A 56 -0.81 2.35 -17.58
N VAL A 57 -0.09 1.84 -18.59
CA VAL A 57 1.38 1.85 -18.57
C VAL A 57 1.94 3.25 -18.81
N VAL A 58 1.24 4.02 -19.65
CA VAL A 58 1.56 5.41 -19.96
C VAL A 58 0.34 6.25 -19.61
N HIS A 59 0.57 7.38 -18.97
CA HIS A 59 -0.48 8.37 -18.69
C HIS A 59 -0.23 9.69 -19.39
N ARG A 60 -1.29 10.48 -19.57
CA ARG A 60 -1.26 11.86 -20.08
C ARG A 60 -1.88 12.82 -19.07
N GLU A 61 -1.36 14.03 -19.01
CA GLU A 61 -1.94 15.08 -18.18
C GLU A 61 -3.23 15.63 -18.81
N GLY A 62 -4.27 15.81 -17.99
CA GLY A 62 -5.57 16.33 -18.40
C GLY A 62 -6.64 15.24 -18.56
N TRP A 63 -7.90 15.68 -18.61
CA TRP A 63 -9.05 14.80 -18.82
C TRP A 63 -8.97 14.10 -20.19
N PRO A 64 -9.28 12.79 -20.30
CA PRO A 64 -9.88 11.94 -19.27
C PRO A 64 -8.90 11.26 -18.33
N ASP A 65 -7.59 11.46 -18.46
CA ASP A 65 -6.57 10.74 -17.71
C ASP A 65 -6.19 11.45 -16.42
N LEU A 66 -5.00 12.02 -16.26
CA LEU A 66 -4.55 12.52 -14.96
C LEU A 66 -5.23 13.85 -14.62
N VAL A 67 -5.89 13.89 -13.46
CA VAL A 67 -6.49 15.12 -12.92
C VAL A 67 -5.94 15.47 -11.54
N GLY A 68 -5.70 16.76 -11.30
CA GLY A 68 -5.26 17.26 -10.00
C GLY A 68 -4.01 16.54 -9.46
N MET A 69 -4.10 16.02 -8.24
CA MET A 69 -2.98 15.33 -7.56
C MET A 69 -2.54 14.02 -8.24
N GLU A 70 -3.32 13.47 -9.19
CA GLU A 70 -2.90 12.30 -9.96
C GLU A 70 -1.69 12.58 -10.84
N ALA A 71 -1.59 13.79 -11.39
CA ALA A 71 -0.45 14.19 -12.22
C ALA A 71 0.86 14.21 -11.42
N GLU A 72 0.85 14.80 -10.24
CA GLU A 72 2.02 14.84 -9.36
C GLU A 72 2.44 13.44 -8.90
N LEU A 73 1.48 12.59 -8.55
CA LEU A 73 1.74 11.22 -8.13
C LEU A 73 2.33 10.38 -9.26
N TYR A 74 1.72 10.43 -10.45
CA TYR A 74 2.22 9.69 -11.61
C TYR A 74 3.64 10.13 -11.96
N LYS A 75 3.94 11.44 -11.88
CA LYS A 75 5.30 11.94 -12.09
C LYS A 75 6.31 11.34 -11.10
N TYR A 76 5.95 11.17 -9.83
CA TYR A 76 6.83 10.49 -8.87
C TYR A 76 7.05 9.02 -9.24
N LEU A 77 5.99 8.31 -9.65
CA LEU A 77 6.07 6.92 -10.05
C LEU A 77 6.86 6.72 -11.35
N GLU A 78 6.71 7.63 -12.31
CA GLU A 78 7.43 7.63 -13.58
C GLU A 78 8.94 7.81 -13.36
N ILE A 79 9.34 8.75 -12.51
CA ILE A 79 10.76 8.94 -12.13
C ILE A 79 11.30 7.68 -11.46
N PHE A 80 10.53 7.06 -10.55
CA PHE A 80 10.92 5.79 -9.94
C PHE A 80 11.07 4.68 -10.98
N ASN A 81 10.11 4.53 -11.90
CA ASN A 81 10.16 3.52 -12.96
C ASN A 81 11.35 3.70 -13.91
N ALA A 82 11.75 4.94 -14.17
CA ALA A 82 12.92 5.25 -15.00
C ALA A 82 14.25 4.87 -14.31
N GLN A 83 14.30 4.88 -12.98
CA GLN A 83 15.51 4.63 -12.19
C GLN A 83 15.63 3.21 -11.64
N SER A 84 14.50 2.54 -11.43
CA SER A 84 14.43 1.21 -10.80
C SER A 84 14.99 0.09 -11.67
N LYS A 85 15.55 -0.93 -11.02
CA LYS A 85 16.23 -2.09 -11.62
C LYS A 85 15.41 -3.38 -11.55
N ALA A 86 14.65 -3.55 -10.47
CA ALA A 86 13.97 -4.80 -10.11
C ALA A 86 12.46 -4.64 -9.95
N ILE A 87 11.99 -3.48 -9.51
CA ILE A 87 10.58 -3.19 -9.27
C ILE A 87 10.04 -2.28 -10.36
N LYS A 88 8.81 -2.54 -10.82
CA LYS A 88 8.05 -1.59 -11.64
C LYS A 88 6.70 -1.29 -11.01
N GLY A 89 6.37 -0.01 -10.97
CA GLY A 89 5.11 0.51 -10.49
C GLY A 89 4.11 0.73 -11.62
N LEU A 90 2.85 0.42 -11.37
CA LEU A 90 1.72 0.69 -12.26
C LEU A 90 0.70 1.55 -11.51
N PHE A 91 0.35 2.70 -12.08
CA PHE A 91 -0.71 3.53 -11.53
C PHE A 91 -2.01 3.23 -12.28
N ILE A 92 -3.06 2.86 -11.57
CA ILE A 92 -4.39 2.67 -12.15
C ILE A 92 -5.30 3.70 -11.49
N ASN A 93 -5.63 4.75 -12.25
CA ASN A 93 -6.52 5.82 -11.79
C ASN A 93 -8.00 5.43 -11.91
N GLN A 94 -8.35 4.26 -11.41
CA GLN A 94 -9.72 3.75 -11.34
C GLN A 94 -10.00 3.14 -9.98
N PHE A 95 -11.27 3.05 -9.61
CA PHE A 95 -11.68 2.23 -8.48
C PHE A 95 -12.19 0.88 -8.98
N GLY A 96 -11.67 -0.21 -8.41
CA GLY A 96 -11.93 -1.58 -8.87
C GLY A 96 -10.89 -2.07 -9.88
N PHE A 97 -10.88 -3.39 -10.11
CA PHE A 97 -9.97 -4.06 -11.03
C PHE A 97 -10.75 -5.13 -11.79
N ASP A 98 -11.20 -4.75 -12.99
CA ASP A 98 -11.90 -5.60 -13.94
C ASP A 98 -11.76 -4.99 -15.34
N ARG A 99 -12.04 -5.79 -16.37
CA ARG A 99 -11.90 -5.35 -17.76
C ARG A 99 -12.75 -4.13 -18.13
N LYS A 100 -13.94 -3.97 -17.55
CA LYS A 100 -14.83 -2.84 -17.88
C LYS A 100 -14.25 -1.53 -17.37
N ARG A 101 -13.62 -1.53 -16.19
CA ARG A 101 -13.04 -0.33 -15.57
C ARG A 101 -11.59 -0.10 -15.98
N CYS A 102 -10.85 -1.15 -16.29
CA CYS A 102 -9.40 -1.13 -16.49
C CYS A 102 -8.94 -1.56 -17.91
N GLY A 103 -9.86 -1.66 -18.86
CA GLY A 103 -9.51 -1.92 -20.26
C GLY A 103 -9.18 -3.38 -20.56
N VAL A 104 -8.90 -3.67 -21.83
CA VAL A 104 -8.82 -5.05 -22.35
C VAL A 104 -7.55 -5.81 -21.96
N ARG A 105 -6.51 -5.09 -21.52
CA ARG A 105 -5.30 -5.69 -20.92
C ARG A 105 -5.57 -6.41 -19.60
N VAL A 106 -6.63 -6.05 -18.88
CA VAL A 106 -7.06 -6.81 -17.71
C VAL A 106 -7.81 -8.07 -18.18
N PRO A 107 -7.49 -9.26 -17.63
CA PRO A 107 -8.20 -10.49 -17.94
C PRO A 107 -9.72 -10.37 -17.74
N GLU A 108 -10.50 -11.17 -18.46
CA GLU A 108 -11.96 -11.05 -18.49
C GLU A 108 -12.60 -11.43 -17.16
N ASP A 109 -11.99 -12.42 -16.53
CA ASP A 109 -12.34 -13.06 -15.27
C ASP A 109 -11.60 -12.44 -14.08
N ALA A 110 -10.81 -11.39 -14.29
CA ALA A 110 -10.15 -10.70 -13.20
C ALA A 110 -11.15 -9.92 -12.35
N GLU A 111 -11.07 -10.13 -11.05
CA GLU A 111 -11.82 -9.45 -10.03
C GLU A 111 -10.91 -8.60 -9.13
N PHE A 112 -11.51 -7.68 -8.40
CA PHE A 112 -10.77 -6.85 -7.45
C PHE A 112 -10.04 -7.66 -6.38
N ASN A 113 -10.61 -8.81 -5.98
CA ASN A 113 -10.01 -9.68 -4.98
C ASN A 113 -8.75 -10.42 -5.49
N ASP A 114 -8.58 -10.56 -6.80
CA ASP A 114 -7.36 -11.18 -7.35
C ASP A 114 -6.11 -10.38 -7.02
N LEU A 115 -6.23 -9.05 -6.94
CA LEU A 115 -5.13 -8.21 -6.47
C LEU A 115 -4.74 -8.55 -5.03
N ARG A 116 -5.72 -8.81 -4.17
CA ARG A 116 -5.49 -9.17 -2.75
C ARG A 116 -4.85 -10.54 -2.61
N ILE A 117 -5.32 -11.51 -3.40
CA ILE A 117 -4.77 -12.89 -3.43
C ILE A 117 -3.33 -12.90 -3.96
N ALA A 118 -3.05 -12.09 -4.98
CA ALA A 118 -1.75 -12.02 -5.62
C ALA A 118 -0.72 -11.19 -4.83
N SER A 119 -1.16 -10.28 -3.96
CA SER A 119 -0.26 -9.36 -3.26
C SER A 119 0.52 -10.04 -2.14
N ASP A 120 1.84 -9.90 -2.18
CA ASP A 120 2.73 -10.31 -1.07
C ASP A 120 2.66 -9.31 0.10
N ALA A 121 2.41 -8.04 -0.20
CA ALA A 121 2.32 -6.97 0.79
C ALA A 121 1.39 -5.85 0.35
N GLU A 122 0.76 -5.20 1.33
CA GLU A 122 0.00 -3.97 1.12
C GLU A 122 0.51 -2.82 1.98
N PHE A 123 0.60 -1.64 1.37
CA PHE A 123 1.26 -0.48 1.98
C PHE A 123 0.23 0.50 2.51
N GLY A 124 0.46 0.93 3.75
CA GLY A 124 -0.40 1.80 4.53
C GLY A 124 0.37 2.80 5.35
N PHE A 125 1.35 3.48 4.75
CA PHE A 125 2.21 4.45 5.43
C PHE A 125 1.56 5.83 5.64
N SER A 126 0.26 5.84 5.93
CA SER A 126 -0.55 7.04 6.10
C SER A 126 0.01 7.97 7.19
N LEU A 127 -0.16 9.28 6.99
CA LEU A 127 0.05 10.29 8.03
C LEU A 127 -1.03 10.20 9.10
N TYR A 128 -2.26 9.94 8.67
CA TYR A 128 -3.42 9.77 9.53
C TYR A 128 -4.42 8.84 8.87
N GLU A 129 -4.77 7.77 9.56
CA GLU A 129 -5.72 6.76 9.10
C GLU A 129 -6.51 6.25 10.31
N PRO A 130 -7.80 6.59 10.45
CA PRO A 130 -8.60 6.21 11.62
C PRO A 130 -8.66 4.70 11.86
N PHE A 131 -8.70 3.91 10.78
CA PHE A 131 -8.62 2.46 10.84
C PHE A 131 -7.74 1.88 9.74
N GLY A 132 -8.14 2.05 8.46
CA GLY A 132 -7.35 1.60 7.31
C GLY A 132 -7.50 0.11 7.00
N ILE A 133 -8.71 -0.31 6.58
CA ILE A 133 -9.03 -1.72 6.26
C ILE A 133 -8.20 -2.22 5.08
N ALA A 134 -7.99 -1.39 4.05
CA ALA A 134 -7.39 -1.79 2.79
C ALA A 134 -6.10 -2.60 2.99
N HIS A 135 -5.18 -2.10 3.82
CA HIS A 135 -3.86 -2.72 4.03
C HIS A 135 -3.92 -4.06 4.80
N LEU A 136 -5.09 -4.48 5.28
CA LEU A 136 -5.32 -5.77 5.93
C LEU A 136 -5.86 -6.83 4.97
N GLU A 137 -6.32 -6.44 3.78
CA GLU A 137 -7.10 -7.31 2.89
C GLU A 137 -6.26 -8.41 2.23
N ALA A 138 -4.94 -8.27 2.20
CA ALA A 138 -4.03 -9.34 1.78
C ALA A 138 -3.73 -10.38 2.88
N LEU A 139 -3.97 -10.05 4.17
CA LEU A 139 -3.65 -10.96 5.29
C LEU A 139 -4.37 -12.31 5.17
N PRO A 140 -5.69 -12.39 4.86
CA PRO A 140 -6.39 -13.66 4.71
C PRO A 140 -5.84 -14.56 3.60
N PHE A 141 -5.04 -14.00 2.69
CA PHE A 141 -4.45 -14.70 1.54
C PHE A 141 -2.94 -14.96 1.69
N GLY A 142 -2.39 -14.75 2.90
CA GLY A 142 -0.99 -14.99 3.21
C GLY A 142 -0.05 -13.84 2.87
N GLY A 143 -0.58 -12.66 2.51
CA GLY A 143 0.19 -11.43 2.36
C GLY A 143 0.49 -10.75 3.71
N VAL A 144 1.21 -9.63 3.66
CA VAL A 144 1.55 -8.82 4.84
C VAL A 144 1.05 -7.39 4.79
N SER A 145 0.82 -6.81 5.97
CA SER A 145 0.42 -5.41 6.11
C SER A 145 1.60 -4.53 6.53
N LEU A 146 2.01 -3.58 5.68
CA LEU A 146 3.07 -2.62 6.01
C LEU A 146 2.46 -1.27 6.33
N ILE A 147 2.50 -0.83 7.58
CA ILE A 147 1.71 0.31 8.06
C ILE A 147 2.54 1.33 8.81
N SER A 148 2.05 2.56 8.87
CA SER A 148 2.62 3.55 9.79
C SER A 148 2.16 3.31 11.23
N SER A 149 2.93 3.83 12.19
CA SER A 149 2.53 3.90 13.59
C SER A 149 1.24 4.70 13.84
N CYS A 150 0.84 5.53 12.87
CA CYS A 150 -0.37 6.36 12.88
C CYS A 150 -1.62 5.67 12.30
N CYS A 151 -1.52 4.42 11.81
CA CYS A 151 -2.68 3.65 11.38
C CYS A 151 -3.46 3.12 12.59
N GLY A 152 -4.77 3.35 12.64
CA GLY A 152 -5.63 2.76 13.67
C GLY A 152 -5.61 1.23 13.69
N CYS A 153 -5.33 0.60 12.55
CA CYS A 153 -5.13 -0.84 12.41
C CYS A 153 -3.97 -1.40 13.26
N LYS A 154 -2.98 -0.58 13.64
CA LYS A 154 -1.82 -1.01 14.44
C LYS A 154 -2.24 -1.72 15.73
N TYR A 155 -3.09 -1.08 16.53
CA TYR A 155 -3.49 -1.62 17.83
C TYR A 155 -4.24 -2.95 17.65
N PHE A 156 -5.11 -3.01 16.65
CA PHE A 156 -5.90 -4.20 16.32
C PHE A 156 -4.99 -5.37 15.96
N LEU A 157 -4.03 -5.17 15.05
CA LEU A 157 -3.05 -6.19 14.66
C LEU A 157 -2.18 -6.65 15.82
N GLN A 158 -1.68 -5.71 16.63
CA GLN A 158 -0.87 -6.03 17.81
C GLN A 158 -1.63 -6.87 18.83
N LYS A 159 -2.95 -6.68 18.94
CA LYS A 159 -3.80 -7.44 19.86
C LYS A 159 -4.12 -8.83 19.32
N ILE A 160 -4.45 -8.96 18.03
CA ILE A 160 -4.77 -10.26 17.41
C ILE A 160 -3.54 -11.16 17.36
N PHE A 161 -2.41 -10.63 16.92
CA PHE A 161 -1.17 -11.40 16.72
C PHE A 161 -0.21 -11.26 17.91
N LYS A 162 -0.73 -10.96 19.11
CA LYS A 162 0.10 -10.74 20.31
C LYS A 162 0.96 -11.96 20.62
N ASP A 163 0.30 -13.12 20.64
CA ASP A 163 0.89 -14.42 21.00
C ASP A 163 1.12 -15.32 19.76
N ALA A 164 0.93 -14.77 18.56
CA ALA A 164 1.18 -15.47 17.32
C ALA A 164 2.68 -15.65 17.08
N ALA A 165 3.08 -16.83 16.60
CA ALA A 165 4.46 -17.10 16.21
C ALA A 165 4.90 -16.21 15.03
N ILE A 166 3.97 -15.92 14.11
CA ILE A 166 4.19 -15.10 12.92
C ILE A 166 3.32 -13.86 13.00
N LYS A 167 3.96 -12.70 12.82
CA LYS A 167 3.29 -11.40 12.77
C LYS A 167 3.29 -10.93 11.32
N PRO A 168 2.15 -11.05 10.60
CA PRO A 168 2.10 -10.72 9.18
C PRO A 168 1.97 -9.21 8.94
N PHE A 169 2.67 -8.41 9.73
CA PHE A 169 2.64 -6.96 9.61
C PHE A 169 3.93 -6.33 10.09
N TYR A 170 4.25 -5.16 9.53
CA TYR A 170 5.37 -4.33 9.94
C TYR A 170 4.90 -2.90 10.20
N VAL A 171 5.39 -2.30 11.28
CA VAL A 171 5.03 -0.94 11.67
C VAL A 171 6.25 -0.04 11.58
N VAL A 172 6.15 1.02 10.76
CA VAL A 172 7.17 2.07 10.66
C VAL A 172 6.72 3.29 11.45
N ASP A 173 7.55 3.75 12.39
CA ASP A 173 7.24 4.90 13.24
C ASP A 173 7.92 6.18 12.76
N PHE A 174 7.20 6.93 11.92
CA PHE A 174 7.67 8.20 11.38
C PHE A 174 7.70 9.33 12.42
N ILE A 175 6.94 9.24 13.51
CA ILE A 175 6.93 10.25 14.56
C ILE A 175 8.23 10.16 15.35
N ASN A 176 8.63 8.93 15.68
CA ASN A 176 9.84 8.68 16.46
C ASN A 176 11.12 9.17 15.75
N ALA A 177 11.11 9.28 14.41
CA ALA A 177 12.21 9.87 13.65
C ALA A 177 12.46 11.35 13.98
N ALA A 178 11.45 12.06 14.49
CA ALA A 178 11.56 13.47 14.88
C ALA A 178 11.58 13.67 16.42
N LYS A 179 11.75 12.60 17.21
CA LYS A 179 11.62 12.65 18.68
C LYS A 179 12.58 13.61 19.39
N GLU A 180 13.76 13.83 18.82
CA GLU A 180 14.78 14.70 19.39
C GLU A 180 14.60 16.17 18.96
N MET A 181 13.65 16.45 18.05
CA MET A 181 13.39 17.82 17.60
C MET A 181 12.53 18.55 18.62
N ASN A 182 12.93 19.78 18.93
CA ASN A 182 12.10 20.67 19.75
C ASN A 182 10.98 21.32 18.92
N TYR A 183 10.08 22.04 19.60
CA TYR A 183 8.92 22.66 18.97
C TYR A 183 9.28 23.63 17.83
N GLU A 184 10.31 24.47 18.00
CA GLU A 184 10.71 25.42 16.95
C GLU A 184 11.31 24.69 15.75
N GLU A 185 12.10 23.64 15.98
CA GLU A 185 12.63 22.80 14.90
C GLU A 185 11.54 22.08 14.10
N LEU A 186 10.48 21.61 14.78
CA LEU A 186 9.32 20.99 14.15
C LEU A 186 8.53 22.00 13.32
N LYS A 187 8.37 23.23 13.83
CA LYS A 187 7.66 24.32 13.13
C LYS A 187 8.39 24.76 11.86
N GLU A 188 9.72 24.71 11.87
CA GLU A 188 10.57 25.03 10.71
C GLU A 188 10.86 23.81 9.82
N LEU A 189 10.24 22.64 10.08
CA LEU A 189 10.50 21.41 9.35
C LEU A 189 10.05 21.53 7.88
N SER A 190 11.01 21.73 6.99
CA SER A 190 10.75 21.78 5.56
C SER A 190 10.35 20.42 4.99
N ARG A 191 9.64 20.45 3.85
CA ARG A 191 9.30 19.23 3.09
C ARG A 191 10.54 18.42 2.71
N GLU A 192 11.63 19.10 2.35
CA GLU A 192 12.89 18.46 1.98
C GLU A 192 13.52 17.73 3.17
N ARG A 193 13.64 18.41 4.32
CA ARG A 193 14.18 17.81 5.55
C ARG A 193 13.33 16.63 6.01
N ARG A 194 12.00 16.76 5.99
CA ARG A 194 11.07 15.65 6.28
C ARG A 194 11.29 14.47 5.31
N THR A 195 11.37 14.73 4.01
CA THR A 195 11.54 13.66 3.00
C THR A 195 12.87 12.93 3.19
N LYS A 196 13.94 13.65 3.56
CA LYS A 196 15.23 13.05 3.88
C LYS A 196 15.14 12.13 5.10
N MET A 197 14.53 12.60 6.19
CA MET A 197 14.33 11.79 7.40
C MET A 197 13.49 10.53 7.13
N GLU A 198 12.40 10.66 6.37
CA GLU A 198 11.53 9.53 6.01
C GLU A 198 12.30 8.49 5.17
N ARG A 199 13.19 8.92 4.27
CA ARG A 199 14.05 8.03 3.49
C ARG A 199 15.11 7.33 4.34
N GLU A 200 15.76 8.05 5.25
CA GLU A 200 16.73 7.45 6.19
C GLU A 200 16.06 6.40 7.08
N LEU A 201 14.85 6.69 7.54
CA LEU A 201 14.03 5.73 8.28
C LEU A 201 13.70 4.50 7.42
N PHE A 202 13.23 4.67 6.19
CA PHE A 202 12.99 3.51 5.33
C PHE A 202 14.26 2.71 5.05
N SER A 203 15.40 3.36 4.85
CA SER A 203 16.66 2.67 4.65
C SER A 203 17.05 1.79 5.84
N SER A 204 16.75 2.20 7.08
CA SER A 204 17.03 1.39 8.27
C SER A 204 16.03 0.25 8.49
N HIS A 205 14.82 0.35 7.93
CA HIS A 205 13.77 -0.66 8.02
C HIS A 205 13.66 -1.61 6.81
N ALA A 206 14.25 -1.25 5.67
CA ALA A 206 14.04 -1.94 4.40
C ALA A 206 14.39 -3.42 4.44
N GLN A 207 15.50 -3.80 5.08
CA GLN A 207 15.92 -5.19 5.22
C GLN A 207 14.89 -6.00 6.04
N SER A 208 14.44 -5.46 7.18
CA SER A 208 13.43 -6.14 8.00
C SER A 208 12.07 -6.21 7.30
N ILE A 209 11.70 -5.19 6.54
CA ILE A 209 10.49 -5.23 5.70
C ILE A 209 10.61 -6.33 4.65
N PHE A 210 11.75 -6.42 3.97
CA PHE A 210 11.99 -7.46 2.97
C PHE A 210 11.93 -8.87 3.58
N GLU A 211 12.51 -9.07 4.76
CA GLU A 211 12.55 -10.38 5.46
C GLU A 211 11.17 -10.91 5.85
N ILE A 212 10.18 -10.03 6.06
CA ILE A 212 8.82 -10.47 6.39
C ILE A 212 7.97 -10.76 5.16
N LEU A 213 8.43 -10.44 3.95
CA LEU A 213 7.66 -10.73 2.73
C LEU A 213 7.53 -12.25 2.56
N PRO A 214 6.36 -12.76 2.14
CA PRO A 214 6.11 -14.19 1.95
C PRO A 214 6.76 -14.70 0.65
N LEU A 215 8.09 -14.63 0.56
CA LEU A 215 8.83 -14.99 -0.65
C LEU A 215 8.76 -16.50 -0.91
N GLY A 216 8.09 -16.87 -2.01
CA GLY A 216 7.94 -18.25 -2.45
C GLY A 216 6.76 -18.98 -1.81
N GLU A 217 6.35 -20.09 -2.44
CA GLU A 217 5.11 -20.81 -2.09
C GLU A 217 5.11 -21.32 -0.66
N ALA A 218 6.24 -21.85 -0.17
CA ALA A 218 6.33 -22.39 1.18
C ALA A 218 6.09 -21.33 2.27
N LYS A 219 6.66 -20.12 2.09
CA LYS A 219 6.47 -19.01 3.03
C LYS A 219 5.05 -18.47 2.94
N LYS A 220 4.49 -18.39 1.73
CA LYS A 220 3.10 -17.98 1.52
C LYS A 220 2.10 -18.94 2.19
N GLU A 221 2.31 -20.26 2.11
CA GLU A 221 1.46 -21.24 2.80
C GLU A 221 1.58 -21.12 4.32
N GLU A 222 2.78 -20.87 4.86
CA GLU A 222 2.99 -20.62 6.29
C GLU A 222 2.18 -19.42 6.78
N TYR A 223 2.19 -18.33 6.01
CA TYR A 223 1.40 -17.13 6.31
C TYR A 223 -0.10 -17.37 6.15
N LEU A 224 -0.51 -18.15 5.14
CA LEU A 224 -1.91 -18.52 4.92
C LEU A 224 -2.46 -19.34 6.08
N GLU A 225 -1.69 -20.30 6.59
CA GLU A 225 -2.10 -21.11 7.74
C GLU A 225 -2.18 -20.27 9.02
N ASN A 226 -1.20 -19.38 9.24
CA ASN A 226 -1.27 -18.40 10.34
C ASN A 226 -2.50 -17.49 10.19
N ALA A 227 -2.83 -17.07 8.98
CA ALA A 227 -4.01 -16.27 8.70
C ALA A 227 -5.29 -17.04 9.04
N ARG A 228 -5.44 -18.31 8.62
CA ARG A 228 -6.62 -19.14 8.94
C ARG A 228 -6.90 -19.20 10.45
N GLN A 229 -5.87 -19.28 11.27
CA GLN A 229 -5.99 -19.33 12.74
C GLN A 229 -6.49 -18.01 13.35
N HIS A 230 -6.19 -16.87 12.72
CA HIS A 230 -6.48 -15.53 13.25
C HIS A 230 -7.59 -14.79 12.48
N ASN A 231 -7.98 -15.26 11.29
CA ASN A 231 -8.94 -14.61 10.39
C ASN A 231 -10.31 -14.35 11.03
N PRO A 232 -10.89 -15.25 11.85
CA PRO A 232 -12.14 -14.96 12.55
C PRO A 232 -12.05 -13.70 13.42
N ALA A 233 -10.88 -13.42 14.01
CA ALA A 233 -10.65 -12.24 14.83
C ALA A 233 -10.41 -10.95 14.01
N LEU A 234 -10.13 -11.07 12.71
CA LEU A 234 -10.00 -9.94 11.78
C LEU A 234 -11.36 -9.48 11.22
N GLY A 235 -12.41 -10.31 11.38
CA GLY A 235 -13.76 -10.04 10.86
C GLY A 235 -14.53 -8.95 11.61
N TRP A 236 -15.55 -8.40 10.95
CA TRP A 236 -16.44 -7.39 11.52
C TRP A 236 -17.27 -7.95 12.68
N GLU A 237 -17.63 -9.22 12.62
CA GLU A 237 -18.37 -9.94 13.67
C GLU A 237 -17.59 -9.89 14.98
N TYR A 238 -16.30 -10.24 14.93
CA TYR A 238 -15.43 -10.17 16.11
C TYR A 238 -15.31 -8.75 16.65
N VAL A 239 -15.16 -7.75 15.77
CA VAL A 239 -15.11 -6.34 16.17
C VAL A 239 -16.41 -5.93 16.87
N VAL A 240 -17.56 -6.30 16.32
CA VAL A 240 -18.87 -5.98 16.89
C VAL A 240 -19.05 -6.65 18.25
N GLU A 241 -18.79 -7.95 18.34
CA GLU A 241 -18.99 -8.74 19.56
C GLU A 241 -18.05 -8.34 20.70
N ASN A 242 -16.78 -8.04 20.40
CA ASN A 242 -15.75 -7.85 21.42
C ASN A 242 -15.43 -6.38 21.73
N TYR A 243 -15.82 -5.45 20.84
CA TYR A 243 -15.53 -4.02 21.03
C TYR A 243 -16.78 -3.15 20.97
N PHE A 244 -17.76 -3.43 20.11
CA PHE A 244 -18.92 -2.55 19.98
C PHE A 244 -20.01 -2.86 21.01
N LEU A 245 -20.55 -4.08 21.01
CA LEU A 245 -21.64 -4.50 21.91
C LEU A 245 -21.31 -4.33 23.41
N PRO A 246 -20.10 -4.66 23.89
CA PRO A 246 -19.74 -4.47 25.30
C PRO A 246 -19.76 -2.99 25.72
N ASN A 247 -19.52 -2.06 24.79
CA ASN A 247 -19.51 -0.62 25.05
C ASN A 247 -20.86 0.06 24.78
N LEU A 248 -21.83 -0.65 24.20
CA LEU A 248 -23.21 -0.16 24.04
C LEU A 248 -24.13 -0.49 25.21
N SER A 249 -23.75 -1.45 26.05
CA SER A 249 -24.59 -1.98 27.13
C SER A 249 -24.67 -1.06 28.36
N THR A 250 -24.46 0.25 28.17
CA THR A 250 -24.56 1.30 29.19
C THR A 250 -25.95 1.92 29.24
#